data_AF-A0A436V4M0-F1
#
_entry.id   AF-A0A436V4M0-F1
#
_cell.length_a   1.000
_cell.length_b   1.000
_cell.length_c   1.000
_cell.angle_alpha   90.00
_cell.angle_beta   90.00
_cell.angle_gamma   90.00
#
_symmetry.space_group_name_H-M   'P 1'
#
loop_
_entity.id
_entity.type
_entity.pdbx_description
1 polymer ?
#
loop_
_entity_poly.entity_id
_entity_poly.type
_entity_poly.pdbx_seq_one_letter_code
_entity_poly.pdbx_strand_id
1 'polypeptide(L)' 'VDSVFKEIASAAASGAETNIPGFGKFKVKATPAREGRNPATGGTIKIAASKKLAFAPAKAVKDALNG' A
#
# COMPACT_ATOMS: atom_id res chain seq x y z
N VAL A 1 13.26 13.55 -6.75
CA VAL A 1 12.49 12.29 -6.69
C VAL A 1 12.05 11.97 -5.26
N ASP A 2 12.93 12.04 -4.25
CA ASP A 2 12.57 11.86 -2.83
C ASP A 2 11.41 12.72 -2.33
N SER A 3 11.32 13.98 -2.76
CA SER A 3 10.23 14.87 -2.35
C SER A 3 8.85 14.32 -2.72
N VAL A 4 8.72 13.68 -3.89
CA VAL A 4 7.46 13.06 -4.34
C VAL A 4 7.05 11.93 -3.39
N PHE A 5 8.01 11.10 -2.97
CA PHE A 5 7.73 10.00 -2.04
C PHE A 5 7.35 10.50 -0.64
N LYS A 6 7.94 11.61 -0.19
CA LYS A 6 7.53 12.28 1.06
C LYS A 6 6.11 12.80 0.98
N GLU A 7 5.72 13.43 -0.12
CA GLU A 7 4.34 13.92 -0.30
C GLU A 7 3.33 12.78 -0.37
N ILE A 8 3.64 11.69 -1.09
CA ILE A 8 2.79 10.49 -1.11
C ILE A 8 2.62 9.92 0.31
N ALA A 9 3.69 9.84 1.10
CA ALA A 9 3.65 9.36 2.47
C ALA A 9 2.81 10.28 3.39
N SER A 10 2.92 11.61 3.21
CA SER A 10 2.14 12.60 3.96
C SER A 10 0.65 12.54 3.61
N ALA A 11 0.31 12.46 2.32
CA ALA A 11 -1.05 12.26 1.84
C ALA A 11 -1.65 10.94 2.39
N ALA A 12 -0.87 9.86 2.35
CA ALA A 12 -1.27 8.57 2.90
C ALA A 12 -1.47 8.59 4.42
N ALA A 13 -0.64 9.31 5.18
CA ALA A 13 -0.82 9.47 6.61
C ALA A 13 -2.16 10.16 6.94
N SER A 14 -2.57 11.11 6.09
CA SER A 14 -3.84 11.82 6.19
C SER A 14 -5.04 11.02 5.66
N GLY A 15 -4.82 9.83 5.09
CA GLY A 15 -5.86 9.00 4.49
C GLY A 15 -6.25 9.40 3.05
N ALA A 16 -5.54 10.36 2.45
CA ALA A 16 -5.79 10.80 1.09
C ALA A 16 -5.23 9.81 0.07
N GLU A 17 -5.86 9.77 -1.11
CA GLU A 17 -5.38 9.02 -2.26
C GLU A 17 -4.53 9.92 -3.16
N THR A 18 -3.42 9.40 -3.68
CA THR A 18 -2.55 10.12 -4.61
C THR A 18 -2.64 9.47 -5.99
N ASN A 19 -3.13 10.21 -6.98
CA ASN A 19 -3.21 9.72 -8.36
C ASN A 19 -2.12 10.38 -9.21
N ILE A 20 -1.27 9.56 -9.84
CA ILE A 20 -0.23 10.00 -10.77
C ILE A 20 -0.61 9.52 -12.17
N PRO A 21 -1.13 10.40 -13.04
CA PRO A 21 -1.53 10.05 -14.40
C PRO A 21 -0.40 9.34 -15.14
N GLY A 22 -0.73 8.26 -15.86
CA GLY A 22 0.24 7.45 -16.60
C GLY A 22 1.07 6.48 -15.73
N PHE A 23 1.20 6.71 -14.43
CA PHE A 23 1.98 5.83 -13.53
C PHE A 23 1.08 4.92 -12.68
N GLY A 24 0.11 5.48 -11.98
CA GLY A 24 -0.79 4.72 -11.11
C GLY A 24 -1.31 5.54 -9.93
N LYS A 25 -2.05 4.87 -9.05
CA LYS A 25 -2.65 5.48 -7.86
C LYS A 25 -2.20 4.81 -6.58
N PHE A 26 -1.95 5.61 -5.56
CA PHE A 26 -1.67 5.19 -4.20
C PHE A 26 -2.92 5.42 -3.36
N LYS A 27 -3.35 4.39 -2.63
CA LYS A 27 -4.51 4.45 -1.74
C LYS A 27 -4.24 3.81 -0.40
N VAL A 28 -4.83 4.37 0.66
CA VAL A 28 -4.73 3.81 2.00
C VAL A 28 -5.82 2.75 2.17
N LYS A 29 -5.42 1.50 2.40
CA LYS A 29 -6.35 0.40 2.68
C LYS A 29 -6.29 0.04 4.15
N ALA A 30 -7.43 0.10 4.83
CA ALA A 30 -7.56 -0.48 6.16
C ALA A 30 -7.49 -2.00 6.07
N THR A 31 -6.70 -2.61 6.94
CA THR A 31 -6.65 -4.05 7.16
C THR A 31 -7.23 -4.36 8.53
N PRO A 32 -8.28 -5.19 8.61
CA PRO A 32 -8.91 -5.53 9.88
C PRO A 32 -7.96 -6.33 10.75
N ALA A 33 -8.21 -6.27 12.06
CA ALA A 33 -7.53 -7.16 12.99
C ALA A 33 -7.86 -8.61 12.64
N ARG A 34 -6.85 -9.48 12.66
CA ARG A 34 -7.02 -10.89 12.34
C ARG A 34 -6.11 -11.74 13.19
N GLU A 35 -6.46 -13.01 13.33
CA GLU A 35 -5.58 -13.98 13.97
C GLU A 35 -4.62 -14.56 12.92
N GLY A 36 -3.33 -14.52 13.23
CA GLY A 36 -2.26 -15.11 12.44
C GLY A 36 -1.58 -16.24 13.20
N ARG A 37 -0.68 -16.94 12.52
CA ARG A 37 0.17 -17.99 13.08
C ARG A 37 1.60 -17.47 13.09
N ASN A 38 2.30 -17.57 14.21
CA ASN A 38 3.72 -17.25 14.26
C ASN A 38 4.48 -18.31 13.44
N PRO A 39 5.21 -17.94 12.38
CA PRO A 39 5.92 -18.91 11.54
C PRO A 39 7.04 -19.66 12.27
N ALA A 40 7.59 -19.10 13.35
CA ALA A 40 8.69 -19.73 14.11
C ALA A 40 8.21 -20.69 15.21
N THR A 41 7.09 -20.38 15.88
CA THR A 41 6.63 -21.15 17.06
C THR A 41 5.31 -21.86 16.84
N GLY A 42 4.64 -21.58 15.72
CA GLY A 42 3.26 -21.97 15.52
C GLY A 42 2.28 -21.17 16.37
N GLY A 43 2.59 -20.54 17.50
CA GLY A 43 1.57 -19.90 18.35
C GLY A 43 0.60 -18.96 17.60
N THR A 44 -0.68 -18.95 17.99
CA THR A 44 -1.67 -18.01 17.47
C THR A 44 -1.32 -16.61 17.95
N ILE A 45 -1.19 -15.65 17.02
CA ILE A 45 -0.87 -14.25 17.30
C ILE A 45 -2.01 -13.36 16.83
N LYS A 46 -2.35 -12.35 17.62
CA LYS A 46 -3.34 -11.34 17.25
C LYS A 46 -2.63 -10.25 16.45
N ILE A 47 -3.00 -10.10 15.18
CA ILE A 47 -2.50 -9.04 14.30
C ILE A 47 -3.51 -7.89 14.41
N ALA A 48 -3.08 -6.77 14.99
CA ALA A 48 -3.92 -5.60 15.17
C ALA A 48 -4.37 -5.01 13.82
N ALA A 49 -5.52 -4.31 13.84
CA ALA A 49 -5.97 -3.55 12.70
C ALA A 49 -4.92 -2.49 12.34
N SER A 50 -4.65 -2.34 11.06
CA SER A 50 -3.62 -1.42 10.57
C SER A 50 -4.05 -0.78 9.26
N LYS A 51 -3.34 0.26 8.84
CA LYS A 51 -3.52 0.88 7.54
C LYS A 51 -2.28 0.56 6.71
N LYS A 52 -2.47 0.18 5.46
CA LYS A 52 -1.38 -0.06 4.51
C LYS A 52 -1.55 0.78 3.26
N LEU A 53 -0.45 1.27 2.72
CA LEU A 53 -0.44 1.91 1.42
C LEU A 53 -0.50 0.84 0.33
N ALA A 54 -1.47 0.95 -0.58
CA ALA A 54 -1.61 0.07 -1.73
C ALA A 54 -1.41 0.87 -3.00
N PHE A 55 -0.53 0.39 -3.88
CA PHE A 55 -0.30 0.96 -5.20
C PHE A 55 -1.05 0.17 -6.26
N ALA A 56 -1.75 0.86 -7.15
CA ALA A 56 -2.39 0.30 -8.32
C ALA A 56 -1.76 0.91 -9.58
N PRO A 57 -0.91 0.16 -10.32
CA PRO A 57 -0.24 0.67 -11.50
C PRO A 57 -1.24 0.95 -12.64
N ALA A 58 -0.97 2.02 -13.38
CA ALA A 58 -1.72 2.39 -14.57
C ALA A 58 -1.48 1.40 -15.72
N LYS A 59 -2.38 1.40 -16.71
CA LYS A 59 -2.24 0.55 -17.91
C LYS A 59 -0.91 0.78 -18.60
N ALA A 60 -0.47 2.03 -18.75
CA ALA A 60 0.80 2.37 -19.40
C ALA A 60 2.02 1.69 -18.75
N VAL A 61 2.08 1.63 -17.42
CA VAL A 61 3.16 0.93 -16.70
C VAL A 61 3.07 -0.59 -16.91
N LYS A 62 1.86 -1.15 -16.90
CA LYS A 62 1.67 -2.59 -17.16
C LYS A 62 2.04 -2.97 -18.59
N ASP A 63 1.68 -2.15 -19.57
CA ASP A 63 2.05 -2.33 -20.98
C ASP A 63 3.57 -2.26 -21.15
N ALA A 64 4.24 -1.27 -20.55
CA ALA A 64 5.69 -1.13 -20.64
C ALA A 64 6.48 -2.30 -20.01
N LEU A 65 5.88 -3.06 -19.11
CA LEU A 65 6.51 -4.23 -18.46
C LEU A 65 6.20 -5.55 -19.14
N ASN A 66 5.14 -5.63 -19.94
CA ASN A 66 4.71 -6.86 -20.63
C ASN A 66 4.78 -6.71 -22.16
N GLY A 67 5.50 -5.70 -22.65
CA GLY A 67 5.80 -5.45 -24.05
C GLY A 67 7.06 -6.16 -24.50
#